data_AF-A0A929E1T0-F1
#
_entry.id   AF-A0A929E1T0-F1
#
_cell.length_a   1.000
_cell.length_b   1.000
_cell.length_c   1.000
_cell.angle_alpha   90.00
_cell.angle_beta   90.00
_cell.angle_gamma   90.00
#
_symmetry.space_group_name_H-M   'P 1'
#
loop_
_entity.id
_entity.type
_entity.pdbx_description
1 polymer ?
#
loop_
_entity_poly.entity_id
_entity_poly.type
_entity_poly.pdbx_seq_one_letter_code
_entity_poly.pdbx_strand_id
1 'polypeptide(L)'
;MLKAPYTHYSRIFTYHIDGHELPEVDDTDLIGTWIEDGKTIFIFHKEKDALMEKFCRQHGCEIFYKADVDYVDWEMGREVTAFAVGPLTVAPIW
;
A
#
# COMPACT_ATOMS: atom_id res chain seq x y z
N MET A 1 -4.53 7.01 0.50
CA MET A 1 -5.55 7.85 -0.19
C MET A 1 -5.29 7.74 -1.69
N LEU A 2 -6.30 7.48 -2.53
CA LEU A 2 -6.11 7.49 -3.99
C LEU A 2 -5.68 8.90 -4.39
N LYS A 3 -4.42 9.05 -4.83
CA LYS A 3 -3.95 10.30 -5.40
C LYS A 3 -4.43 10.36 -6.84
N ALA A 4 -4.85 11.54 -7.30
CA ALA A 4 -5.17 11.74 -8.71
C ALA A 4 -4.01 11.24 -9.59
N PRO A 5 -4.27 10.50 -10.68
CA PRO A 5 -5.54 10.40 -11.40
C PRO A 5 -6.42 9.17 -11.06
N TYR A 6 -6.11 8.41 -10.02
CA TYR A 6 -6.77 7.14 -9.75
C TYR A 6 -8.12 7.32 -9.04
N THR A 7 -9.17 6.64 -9.51
CA THR A 7 -10.55 6.70 -8.95
C THR A 7 -11.01 5.37 -8.35
N HIS A 8 -10.25 4.30 -8.56
CA HIS A 8 -10.49 2.97 -7.98
C HIS A 8 -9.19 2.16 -7.95
N TYR A 9 -9.08 1.21 -7.03
CA TYR A 9 -8.02 0.21 -7.01
C TYR A 9 -8.51 -1.05 -7.71
N SER A 10 -7.70 -1.62 -8.60
CA SER A 10 -7.96 -2.92 -9.24
C SER A 10 -6.92 -3.97 -8.84
N ARG A 11 -5.67 -3.53 -8.68
CA ARG A 11 -4.55 -4.34 -8.20
C ARG A 11 -3.85 -3.61 -7.05
N ILE A 12 -3.34 -4.39 -6.12
CA ILE A 12 -2.44 -3.95 -5.04
C ILE A 12 -1.14 -4.72 -5.18
N PHE A 13 -0.03 -3.99 -5.10
CA PHE A 13 1.31 -4.57 -5.08
C PHE A 13 1.91 -4.35 -3.69
N THR A 14 2.25 -5.42 -2.98
CA THR A 14 2.88 -5.33 -1.66
C THR A 14 4.33 -5.76 -1.71
N TYR A 15 5.18 -4.99 -1.04
CA TYR A 15 6.60 -5.28 -0.86
C TYR A 15 6.88 -5.37 0.62
N HIS A 16 7.22 -6.57 1.08
CA HIS A 16 7.52 -6.84 2.46
C HIS A 16 9.04 -6.84 2.64
N ILE A 17 9.49 -5.95 3.52
CA ILE A 17 10.89 -5.58 3.66
C ILE A 17 11.32 -5.76 5.11
N ASP A 18 12.47 -6.37 5.31
CA ASP A 18 13.06 -6.48 6.64
C ASP A 18 13.59 -5.11 7.10
N GLY A 19 13.20 -4.70 8.31
CA GLY A 19 13.54 -3.41 8.87
C GLY A 19 12.31 -2.68 9.40
N HIS A 20 12.52 -2.02 10.53
CA HIS A 20 11.57 -1.10 11.16
C HIS A 20 11.99 0.35 10.83
N GLU A 21 11.04 1.28 10.76
CA GLU A 21 11.31 2.72 10.54
C GLU A 21 12.09 3.03 9.25
N LEU A 22 11.84 2.29 8.17
CA LEU A 22 12.40 2.64 6.87
C LEU A 22 11.89 4.03 6.43
N PRO A 23 12.72 4.81 5.71
CA PRO A 23 12.31 6.13 5.22
C PRO A 23 11.06 6.07 4.34
N GLU A 24 10.28 7.15 4.34
CA GLU A 24 9.14 7.26 3.43
C GLU A 24 9.61 7.22 1.97
N VAL A 25 8.84 6.51 1.15
CA VAL A 25 9.03 6.48 -0.31
C VAL A 25 8.16 7.57 -0.92
N ASP A 26 8.79 8.57 -1.53
CA ASP A 26 8.07 9.61 -2.27
C ASP A 26 7.67 9.08 -3.66
N ASP A 27 6.51 8.43 -3.72
CA ASP A 27 5.90 7.94 -4.96
C ASP A 27 4.40 8.23 -4.98
N THR A 28 3.89 8.62 -6.15
CA THR A 28 2.47 8.94 -6.34
C THR A 28 1.56 7.71 -6.26
N ASP A 29 2.10 6.54 -6.56
CA ASP A 29 1.39 5.26 -6.53
C ASP A 29 1.47 4.60 -5.15
N LEU A 30 2.21 5.16 -4.19
CA LEU A 30 2.23 4.68 -2.81
C LEU A 30 0.88 4.92 -2.16
N ILE A 31 0.22 3.84 -1.77
CA ILE A 31 -1.06 3.83 -1.07
C ILE A 31 -0.83 4.10 0.41
N GLY A 32 0.18 3.45 0.98
CA GLY A 32 0.59 3.59 2.35
C GLY A 32 1.67 2.59 2.75
N THR A 33 2.11 2.72 4.00
CA THR A 33 3.10 1.86 4.62
C THR A 33 2.50 1.27 5.89
N TRP A 34 2.69 -0.02 6.09
CA TRP A 34 2.29 -0.74 7.29
C TRP A 34 3.52 -1.34 7.96
N ILE A 35 3.60 -1.25 9.28
CA ILE A 35 4.69 -1.83 10.07
C ILE A 35 4.11 -2.93 10.95
N GLU A 36 4.66 -4.13 10.84
CA GLU A 36 4.23 -5.31 11.59
C GLU A 36 5.45 -6.16 11.94
N ASP A 37 5.59 -6.56 13.21
CA ASP A 37 6.64 -7.48 13.67
C ASP A 37 8.07 -7.14 13.20
N GLY A 38 8.43 -5.86 13.22
CA GLY A 38 9.76 -5.38 12.80
C GLY A 38 9.99 -5.39 11.28
N LYS A 39 8.93 -5.56 10.50
CA LYS A 39 8.93 -5.54 9.04
C LYS A 39 8.12 -4.36 8.55
N THR A 40 8.53 -3.82 7.41
CA THR A 40 7.84 -2.73 6.73
C THR A 40 7.21 -3.26 5.44
N ILE A 41 5.92 -3.01 5.27
CA ILE A 41 5.15 -3.38 4.09
C ILE A 41 4.81 -2.11 3.34
N PHE A 42 5.34 -1.97 2.13
CA PHE A 42 4.96 -0.89 1.22
C PHE A 42 3.86 -1.37 0.28
N ILE A 43 2.81 -0.57 0.14
CA ILE A 43 1.61 -0.91 -0.62
C ILE A 43 1.46 0.07 -1.77
N PHE A 44 1.47 -0.42 -3.01
CA PHE A 44 1.41 0.41 -4.22
C PHE A 44 0.22 0.05 -5.12
N HIS A 45 -0.22 1.04 -5.90
CA HIS A 45 -1.21 0.85 -6.97
C HIS A 45 -0.62 0.24 -8.25
N LYS A 46 0.70 0.31 -8.42
CA LYS A 46 1.44 -0.25 -9.55
C LYS A 46 2.64 -1.05 -9.06
N GLU A 47 3.12 -1.95 -9.90
CA GLU A 47 4.39 -2.63 -9.67
C GLU A 47 5.53 -1.61 -9.62
N LYS A 48 6.41 -1.76 -8.63
CA LYS A 48 7.52 -0.86 -8.29
C LYS A 48 8.82 -1.61 -8.04
N ASP A 49 9.00 -2.77 -8.69
CA ASP A 49 10.15 -3.65 -8.47
C ASP A 49 11.50 -2.92 -8.52
N ALA A 50 11.76 -2.18 -9.60
CA ALA A 50 13.00 -1.43 -9.76
C ALA A 50 13.18 -0.32 -8.69
N LEU A 51 12.08 0.30 -8.26
CA LEU A 51 12.11 1.33 -7.21
C LEU A 51 12.47 0.70 -5.86
N MET A 52 11.80 -0.40 -5.50
CA MET A 52 12.00 -1.05 -4.20
C MET A 52 13.36 -1.75 -4.10
N GLU A 53 13.85 -2.32 -5.20
CA GLU A 53 15.22 -2.85 -5.26
C GLU A 53 16.27 -1.76 -5.06
N LYS A 54 16.08 -0.59 -5.68
CA LYS A 54 16.97 0.56 -5.49
C LYS A 54 16.88 1.09 -4.06
N PHE A 55 15.68 1.22 -3.52
CA PHE A 55 15.42 1.64 -2.15
C PHE A 55 16.17 0.74 -1.17
N CYS A 56 16.04 -0.58 -1.31
CA CYS A 56 16.71 -1.50 -0.41
C CYS A 56 18.23 -1.52 -0.55
N ARG A 57 18.75 -1.34 -1.77
CA ARG A 57 20.19 -1.15 -1.96
C ARG A 57 20.71 0.11 -1.27
N GLN A 58 19.93 1.18 -1.22
CA GLN A 58 20.31 2.44 -0.58
C GLN A 58 20.24 2.37 0.95
N HIS A 59 19.26 1.63 1.49
CA HIS A 59 19.00 1.58 2.92
C HIS A 59 19.49 0.30 3.61
N GLY A 60 20.12 -0.61 2.88
CA GLY A 60 20.65 -1.85 3.43
C GLY A 60 19.56 -2.81 3.91
N CYS A 61 18.41 -2.83 3.24
CA CYS A 61 17.32 -3.76 3.51
C CYS A 61 17.21 -4.84 2.44
N GLU A 62 16.31 -5.80 2.67
CA GLU A 62 16.00 -6.87 1.73
C GLU A 62 14.48 -7.02 1.58
N ILE A 63 14.02 -7.23 0.36
CA ILE A 63 12.63 -7.59 0.08
C ILE A 63 12.53 -9.11 0.23
N PHE A 64 11.89 -9.58 1.30
CA PHE A 64 11.76 -11.02 1.55
C PHE A 64 10.46 -11.63 0.98
N TYR A 65 9.46 -10.80 0.69
CA TYR A 65 8.21 -11.23 0.08
C TYR A 65 7.58 -10.12 -0.78
N LYS A 66 6.98 -10.53 -1.90
CA LYS A 66 6.22 -9.67 -2.80
C LYS A 66 4.89 -10.35 -3.12
N ALA A 67 3.82 -9.58 -3.24
CA ALA A 67 2.55 -10.06 -3.74
C ALA A 67 1.94 -9.07 -4.73
N ASP A 68 1.28 -9.59 -5.76
CA ASP A 68 0.28 -8.86 -6.53
C ASP A 68 -1.09 -9.44 -6.18
N VAL A 69 -1.99 -8.60 -5.71
CA VAL A 69 -3.30 -9.02 -5.18
C VAL A 69 -4.37 -8.28 -5.95
N ASP A 70 -5.41 -8.99 -6.36
CA ASP A 70 -6.61 -8.33 -6.86
C ASP A 70 -7.25 -7.53 -5.70
N TYR A 71 -7.71 -6.30 -5.98
CA TYR A 71 -8.29 -5.47 -4.94
C TYR A 71 -9.53 -6.12 -4.29
N VAL A 72 -10.31 -6.87 -5.07
CA VAL A 72 -11.48 -7.58 -4.55
C VAL A 72 -11.06 -8.63 -3.53
N ASP A 73 -9.98 -9.37 -3.79
CA ASP A 73 -9.46 -10.38 -2.87
C ASP A 73 -8.85 -9.72 -1.63
N TRP A 74 -8.17 -8.58 -1.79
CA TRP A 74 -7.61 -7.79 -0.69
C TRP A 74 -8.69 -7.34 0.30
N GLU A 75 -9.82 -6.84 -0.19
CA GLU A 75 -10.97 -6.44 0.64
C GLU A 75 -11.90 -7.61 1.03
N MET A 76 -11.49 -8.86 0.77
CA MET A 76 -12.27 -10.07 1.03
C MET A 76 -13.67 -10.04 0.39
N GLY A 77 -13.78 -9.50 -0.82
CA GLY A 77 -15.02 -9.36 -1.59
C GLY A 77 -15.97 -8.29 -1.04
N ARG A 78 -15.51 -7.44 -0.12
CA ARG A 78 -16.32 -6.35 0.43
C ARG A 78 -16.01 -5.06 -0.29
N GLU A 79 -17.05 -4.32 -0.62
CA GLU A 79 -16.89 -2.97 -1.12
C GLU A 79 -16.77 -2.02 0.07
N VAL A 80 -15.67 -1.27 0.15
CA VAL A 80 -15.55 -0.16 1.10
C VAL A 80 -16.49 0.94 0.62
N THR A 81 -17.60 1.10 1.34
CA THR A 81 -18.65 2.06 1.04
C THR A 81 -18.78 3.08 2.16
N ALA A 82 -19.43 4.20 1.85
CA ALA A 82 -19.75 5.18 2.86
C ALA A 82 -20.71 4.60 3.90
N PHE A 83 -20.48 4.90 5.17
CA PHE A 83 -21.38 4.53 6.27
C PHE A 83 -21.62 5.71 7.21
N ALA A 84 -22.74 5.65 7.95
CA ALA A 84 -23.12 6.69 8.89
C ALA A 84 -23.07 6.17 10.33
N VAL A 85 -22.60 7.02 11.26
CA VAL A 85 -22.61 6.77 12.70
C VAL A 85 -23.15 8.02 13.39
N GLY A 86 -24.41 7.97 13.82
CA GLY A 86 -25.10 9.14 14.38
C GLY A 86 -25.15 10.30 13.36
N PRO A 87 -24.68 11.51 13.71
CA PRO A 87 -24.63 12.64 12.79
C PRO A 87 -23.41 12.63 11.85
N LEU A 88 -22.54 11.62 11.94
CA LEU A 88 -21.31 11.54 11.16
C LEU A 88 -21.47 10.62 9.94
N THR A 89 -20.92 11.04 8.81
CA THR A 89 -20.75 10.20 7.61
C THR A 89 -19.26 9.97 7.38
N VAL A 90 -18.87 8.71 7.32
CA VAL A 90 -17.53 8.29 6.93
C VAL A 90 -17.63 7.79 5.50
N ALA A 91 -16.92 8.43 4.59
CA ALA A 91 -16.88 8.06 3.19
C ALA A 91 -15.43 7.81 2.75
N PRO A 92 -15.20 6.80 1.92
CA PRO A 92 -13.95 6.71 1.20
C PRO A 92 -13.80 7.94 0.28
N ILE A 93 -12.56 8.41 0.16
CA ILE A 93 -12.26 9.71 -0.48
C ILE A 93 -11.82 9.56 -1.94
N TRP A 94 -12.18 8.45 -2.57
CA TRP A 94 -11.82 8.13 -3.95
C TRP A 94 -13.02 8.20 -4.88
#